data_AF-A0A528AWU5-F1
#
_entry.id   AF-A0A528AWU5-F1
#
_cell.length_a   1.000
_cell.length_b   1.000
_cell.length_c   1.000
_cell.angle_alpha   90.00
_cell.angle_beta   90.00
_cell.angle_gamma   90.00
#
_symmetry.space_group_name_H-M   'P 1'
#
loop_
_entity.id
_entity.type
_entity.pdbx_description
1 polymer ?
#
loop_
_entity_poly.entity_id
_entity_poly.type
_entity_poly.pdbx_seq_one_letter_code
_entity_poly.pdbx_strand_id
1 'polypeptide(L)'
;MFDEAHEYMSEAFGEKIEARIRLMRHEGTSYVFATQDVGSIPLQIRRFITTRFVFSLGTRDNVTDLVRFAPEFADLPLQQLAPGTCYVQS
;
A
#
# COMPACT_ATOMS: atom_id res chain seq x y z
N MET A 1 -9.28 8.69 -4.14
CA MET A 1 -8.84 8.09 -2.87
C MET A 1 -9.68 6.83 -2.67
N PHE A 2 -9.04 5.70 -2.40
CA PHE A 2 -9.72 4.45 -2.11
C PHE A 2 -9.49 4.13 -0.63
N ASP A 3 -10.56 4.20 0.15
CA ASP A 3 -10.60 3.73 1.53
C ASP A 3 -11.08 2.28 1.55
N GLU A 4 -10.64 1.50 2.54
CA GLU A 4 -10.83 0.05 2.58
C GLU A 4 -10.45 -0.65 1.26
N ALA A 5 -9.26 -0.33 0.73
CA ALA A 5 -8.84 -0.83 -0.57
C ALA A 5 -8.98 -2.36 -0.69
N HIS A 6 -8.77 -3.10 0.40
CA HIS A 6 -8.94 -4.55 0.42
C HIS A 6 -10.33 -5.05 -0.02
N GLU A 7 -11.41 -4.27 0.13
CA GLU A 7 -12.77 -4.64 -0.31
C GLU A 7 -12.97 -4.52 -1.83
N TYR A 8 -12.23 -3.62 -2.49
CA TYR A 8 -12.42 -3.29 -3.90
C TYR A 8 -11.39 -3.98 -4.80
N MET A 9 -10.30 -4.49 -4.21
CA MET A 9 -9.11 -5.00 -4.91
C MET A 9 -9.27 -6.44 -5.42
N SER A 10 -10.41 -6.74 -6.05
CA SER A 10 -10.53 -7.93 -6.90
C SER A 10 -9.53 -7.85 -8.08
N GLU A 11 -9.13 -9.00 -8.63
CA GLU A 11 -8.18 -9.06 -9.74
C GLU A 11 -8.62 -8.22 -10.96
N ALA A 12 -9.91 -8.30 -11.30
CA ALA A 12 -10.51 -7.51 -12.39
C ALA A 12 -10.52 -5.99 -12.11
N PHE A 13 -10.61 -5.58 -10.84
CA PHE A 13 -10.44 -4.18 -10.46
C PHE A 13 -8.97 -3.75 -10.53
N GLY A 14 -8.06 -4.64 -10.12
CA GLY A 14 -6.61 -4.43 -10.22
C GLY A 14 -6.16 -4.11 -11.64
N GLU A 15 -6.66 -4.84 -12.65
CA GLU A 15 -6.35 -4.57 -14.06
C GLU A 15 -6.86 -3.20 -14.54
N LYS A 16 -8.11 -2.85 -14.19
CA LYS A 16 -8.70 -1.55 -14.54
C LYS A 16 -7.96 -0.40 -13.90
N ILE A 17 -7.61 -0.53 -12.62
CA ILE A 17 -6.84 0.48 -11.88
C ILE A 17 -5.43 0.60 -12.39
N GLU A 18 -4.75 -0.51 -12.72
CA GLU A 18 -3.43 -0.48 -13.33
C GLU A 18 -3.42 0.41 -14.59
N ALA A 19 -4.38 0.21 -15.51
CA ALA A 19 -4.45 0.99 -16.73
C ALA A 19 -4.57 2.50 -16.46
N ARG A 20 -5.32 2.88 -15.41
CA ARG A 20 -5.47 4.28 -15.00
C ARG A 20 -4.24 4.83 -14.29
N ILE A 21 -3.59 4.05 -13.41
CA ILE A 21 -2.34 4.45 -12.74
C ILE A 21 -1.24 4.75 -13.77
N ARG A 22 -1.14 3.97 -14.85
CA ARG A 22 -0.15 4.22 -15.92
C ARG A 22 -0.31 5.59 -16.59
N LEU A 23 -1.52 6.16 -16.60
CA LEU A 23 -1.82 7.47 -17.18
C LEU A 23 -1.67 8.62 -16.18
N MET A 24 -1.47 8.35 -14.89
CA MET A 24 -1.57 9.36 -13.83
C MET A 24 -0.64 10.56 -14.03
N ARG A 25 0.59 10.32 -14.50
CA ARG A 25 1.59 11.37 -14.75
C ARG A 25 1.21 12.28 -15.92
N HIS A 26 0.54 11.72 -16.94
CA HIS A 26 0.10 12.48 -18.10
C HIS A 26 -1.15 13.30 -17.80
N GLU A 27 -2.03 12.78 -16.95
CA GLU A 27 -3.29 13.43 -16.58
C GLU A 27 -3.15 14.38 -15.35
N GLY A 28 -1.96 14.48 -14.76
CA GLY A 28 -1.75 15.27 -13.54
C GLY A 28 -2.55 14.76 -12.34
N THR A 29 -2.81 13.45 -12.29
CA THR A 29 -3.59 12.82 -11.22
C THR A 29 -2.72 11.98 -10.29
N SER A 30 -3.27 11.64 -9.12
CA SER A 30 -2.61 10.78 -8.14
C SER A 30 -3.61 9.85 -7.49
N TYR A 31 -3.15 8.64 -7.16
CA TYR A 31 -3.94 7.62 -6.51
C TYR A 31 -3.43 7.38 -5.09
N VAL A 32 -4.35 7.36 -4.13
CA VAL A 32 -4.08 7.05 -2.73
C VAL A 32 -4.89 5.81 -2.37
N PHE A 33 -4.19 4.80 -1.87
CA PHE A 33 -4.74 3.53 -1.39
C PHE A 33 -4.51 3.46 0.11
N ALA A 34 -5.60 3.32 0.88
CA ALA A 34 -5.55 3.07 2.31
C ALA A 34 -6.08 1.66 2.59
N THR A 35 -5.36 0.89 3.39
CA THR A 35 -5.75 -0.47 3.77
C THR A 35 -5.17 -0.85 5.13
N GLN A 36 -5.88 -1.71 5.86
CA GLN A 36 -5.42 -2.37 7.08
C GLN A 36 -4.84 -3.76 6.81
N ASP A 37 -5.08 -4.31 5.61
CA ASP A 37 -4.55 -5.59 5.12
C ASP A 37 -3.56 -5.33 3.98
N VAL A 38 -2.28 -5.53 4.25
CA VAL A 38 -1.20 -5.30 3.28
C VAL A 38 -1.22 -6.35 2.17
N GLY A 39 -1.59 -7.59 2.50
CA GLY A 39 -1.68 -8.71 1.56
C GLY A 39 -2.69 -8.46 0.45
N SER A 40 -3.78 -7.74 0.78
CA SER A 40 -4.85 -7.40 -0.17
C SER A 40 -4.44 -6.52 -1.35
N ILE A 41 -3.31 -5.80 -1.27
CA ILE A 41 -2.89 -4.92 -2.36
C ILE A 41 -2.45 -5.79 -3.55
N PRO A 42 -3.09 -5.68 -4.73
CA PRO A 42 -2.73 -6.47 -5.90
C PRO A 42 -1.29 -6.23 -6.34
N LEU A 43 -0.59 -7.30 -6.74
CA LEU A 43 0.80 -7.24 -7.20
C LEU A 43 1.00 -6.25 -8.35
N GLN A 44 -0.02 -6.14 -9.23
CA GLN A 44 -0.06 -5.21 -10.35
C GLN A 44 0.03 -3.75 -9.91
N ILE A 45 -0.54 -3.41 -8.76
CA ILE A 45 -0.58 -2.05 -8.21
C ILE A 45 0.68 -1.75 -7.41
N ARG A 46 1.19 -2.74 -6.67
CA ARG A 46 2.37 -2.62 -5.78
C ARG A 46 3.55 -1.91 -6.45
N ARG A 47 3.88 -2.27 -7.70
CA ARG A 47 5.01 -1.67 -8.45
C ARG A 47 4.86 -0.16 -8.74
N PHE A 48 3.66 0.39 -8.67
CA PHE A 48 3.40 1.79 -8.95
C PHE A 48 3.34 2.67 -7.70
N ILE A 49 3.39 2.06 -6.51
CA ILE A 49 3.40 2.79 -5.24
C ILE A 49 4.78 3.44 -5.07
N THR A 50 4.81 4.77 -5.18
CA THR A 50 6.02 5.57 -4.97
C THR A 50 6.20 5.94 -3.51
N THR A 51 5.09 6.29 -2.84
CA THR A 51 5.10 6.80 -1.48
C THR A 51 4.27 5.91 -0.57
N ARG A 52 4.82 5.56 0.58
CA ARG A 52 4.19 4.71 1.60
C ARG A 52 4.15 5.45 2.92
N PHE A 53 2.98 5.45 3.55
CA PHE A 53 2.77 5.87 4.92
C PHE A 53 2.43 4.62 5.73
N VAL A 54 3.38 4.14 6.53
CA VAL A 54 3.26 2.87 7.26
C VAL A 54 3.00 3.17 8.73
N PHE A 55 1.75 2.98 9.15
CA PHE A 55 1.31 3.06 10.54
C PHE A 55 1.55 1.72 11.26
N SER A 56 1.15 1.66 12.54
CA SER A 56 1.23 0.42 13.32
C SER A 56 0.48 -0.73 12.64
N LEU A 57 1.18 -1.82 12.34
CA LEU A 57 0.63 -3.04 11.77
C LEU A 57 0.24 -4.01 12.89
N GLY A 58 -1.05 -4.31 12.99
CA GLY A 58 -1.59 -5.14 14.08
C GLY A 58 -1.19 -6.62 14.04
N THR A 59 -0.76 -7.14 12.89
CA THR A 59 -0.48 -8.58 12.69
C THR A 59 0.92 -8.82 12.12
N ARG A 60 1.49 -9.99 12.45
CA ARG A 60 2.80 -10.42 11.90
C ARG A 60 2.73 -10.70 10.40
N ASP A 61 1.56 -11.10 9.90
CA ASP A 61 1.35 -11.36 8.47
C ASP A 61 1.44 -10.06 7.67
N ASN A 62 0.79 -8.99 8.13
CA ASN A 62 0.91 -7.67 7.52
C ASN A 62 2.37 -7.15 7.53
N VAL A 63 3.11 -7.38 8.62
CA VAL A 63 4.54 -7.06 8.67
C VAL A 63 5.30 -7.86 7.61
N THR A 64 5.05 -9.16 7.51
CA THR A 64 5.72 -10.04 6.55
C THR A 64 5.42 -9.62 5.11
N ASP A 65 4.16 -9.33 4.80
CA ASP A 65 3.74 -8.91 3.47
C ASP A 65 4.27 -7.52 3.10
N LEU A 66 4.36 -6.60 4.06
CA LEU A 66 5.02 -5.32 3.86
C LEU A 66 6.50 -5.53 3.55
N VAL A 67 7.23 -6.30 4.36
CA VAL A 67 8.68 -6.51 4.18
C VAL A 67 8.99 -7.23 2.87
N ARG A 68 8.15 -8.15 2.41
CA ARG A 68 8.27 -8.75 1.07
C ARG A 68 8.15 -7.73 -0.05
N PHE A 69 7.34 -6.71 0.15
CA PHE A 69 7.06 -5.67 -0.84
C PHE A 69 8.02 -4.47 -0.76
N ALA A 70 8.45 -4.13 0.45
CA ALA A 70 9.29 -2.99 0.80
C ALA A 70 10.32 -3.44 1.85
N PRO A 71 11.39 -4.13 1.43
CA PRO A 71 12.39 -4.71 2.32
C PRO A 71 13.10 -3.69 3.23
N GLU A 72 13.11 -2.42 2.86
CA GLU A 72 13.65 -1.32 3.68
C GLU A 72 12.95 -1.16 5.04
N PHE A 73 11.75 -1.73 5.22
CA PHE A 73 11.06 -1.74 6.50
C PHE A 73 11.42 -2.94 7.40
N ALA A 74 12.29 -3.86 6.97
CA ALA A 74 12.58 -5.12 7.68
C ALA A 74 13.05 -4.93 9.12
N ASP A 75 13.84 -3.90 9.37
CA ASP A 75 14.45 -3.64 10.69
C ASP A 75 13.69 -2.59 11.52
N LEU A 76 12.53 -2.13 11.04
CA LEU A 76 11.73 -1.11 11.72
C LEU A 76 10.72 -1.72 12.71
N PRO A 77 10.48 -1.08 13.87
CA PRO A 77 9.44 -1.52 14.79
C PRO A 77 8.06 -1.14 14.24
N LEU A 78 7.42 -2.09 13.54
CA LEU A 78 6.17 -1.88 12.81
C LEU A 78 4.90 -2.17 13.61
N GLN A 79 4.97 -2.84 14.77
CA GLN A 79 3.78 -3.26 15.52
C GLN A 79 3.44 -2.38 16.74
N GLN A 80 4.33 -1.47 17.13
CA GLN A 80 4.25 -0.72 18.38
C GLN A 80 4.39 0.79 18.16
N LEU A 81 3.94 1.28 17.01
CA LEU A 81 3.89 2.71 16.73
C LEU A 81 2.74 3.35 17.54
N ALA A 82 3.02 4.52 18.13
CA ALA A 82 1.99 5.30 18.79
C ALA A 82 0.90 5.73 17.77
N PRO A 83 -0.38 5.84 18.19
CA PRO A 83 -1.45 6.31 17.32
C PRO A 83 -1.10 7.67 16.69
N GLY A 84 -1.31 7.79 15.38
CA GLY A 84 -0.98 8.99 14.60
C GLY A 84 0.47 9.07 14.12
N THR A 85 1.35 8.17 14.54
CA THR A 85 2.74 8.09 14.07
C THR A 85 2.88 7.07 12.95
N CYS A 86 3.63 7.42 11.90
CA CYS A 86 3.95 6.51 10.81
C CYS A 86 5.39 6.69 10.32
N TYR A 87 5.91 5.66 9.66
CA TYR A 87 7.08 5.78 8.81
C TYR A 87 6.66 6.26 7.43
N VAL A 88 7.47 7.11 6.82
CA VAL A 88 7.27 7.59 5.46
C VAL A 88 8.43 7.17 4.59
N GLN A 89 8.14 6.55 3.46
CA GLN A 89 9.11 6.25 2.41
C GLN A 89 8.57 6.82 1.09
N SER A 90 9.44 7.50 0.33
CA SER A 90 9.15 8.11 -0.98
C SER A 90 10.16 7.69 -2.04
#